data_AF-A0A8H7ZRX1-F1
#
_entry.id   AF-A0A8H7ZRX1-F1
#
_cell.length_a   1.000
_cell.length_b   1.000
_cell.length_c   1.000
_cell.angle_alpha   90.00
_cell.angle_beta   90.00
_cell.angle_gamma   90.00
#
_symmetry.space_group_name_H-M   'P 1'
#
loop_
_entity.id
_entity.type
_entity.pdbx_description
1 polymer ?
#
loop_
_entity_poly.entity_id
_entity_poly.type
_entity_poly.pdbx_seq_one_letter_code
_entity_poly.pdbx_strand_id
1 'polypeptide(L)'
;VARNGYASFVGTPQTRVTTLENGFTVATEAIPHAETSTVGVWIDAGSRAETEQDNGAAHFLEHMAFKGLEMEVEDMGGHLNAYTSREQTVYYAKSFKHDVPRAVDILSDILQNSLLEEGAENIKSLKRTDLLGYIKKNYTADRMVLAAAGGVDHDLLVHYARGTFGNLRNGHGAHRLDASPAPTFTGSELRVTDDAAPQTHFALAVEGVGWSSSDYYPMLVMQTMIGSWDRTFGVTEHERDRLSNVSARRNLCKSYMAFNTAYTDTGLFGMYVITENTKDMTEVVELSLKEWARLAAPGISKIE
;
A
#
# COMPACT_ATOMS: atom_id res chain seq x y z
N VAL A 1 40.83 -13.04 -10.60
CA VAL A 1 41.06 -11.62 -10.97
C VAL A 1 40.14 -11.29 -12.14
N ALA A 2 39.01 -10.64 -11.84
CA ALA A 2 38.17 -9.85 -12.75
C ALA A 2 36.98 -9.34 -11.92
N ARG A 3 37.20 -8.26 -11.18
CA ARG A 3 36.11 -7.48 -10.57
C ARG A 3 35.48 -6.69 -11.72
N ASN A 4 34.33 -7.14 -12.22
CA ASN A 4 33.49 -6.29 -13.07
C ASN A 4 32.94 -5.18 -12.18
N GLY A 5 33.55 -4.00 -12.31
CA GLY A 5 33.05 -2.77 -11.74
C GLY A 5 31.71 -2.44 -12.36
N TYR A 6 30.65 -2.66 -11.58
CA TYR A 6 29.45 -1.85 -11.74
C TYR A 6 29.88 -0.40 -11.55
N ALA A 7 29.68 0.42 -12.57
CA ALA A 7 29.77 1.86 -12.41
C ALA A 7 28.86 2.24 -11.25
N SER A 8 29.43 2.70 -10.14
CA SER A 8 28.66 3.31 -9.06
C SER A 8 28.00 4.54 -9.67
N PHE A 9 26.68 4.47 -9.86
CA PHE A 9 25.89 5.66 -10.13
C PHE A 9 26.24 6.71 -9.08
N VAL A 10 26.34 7.98 -9.50
CA VAL A 10 26.55 9.15 -8.65
C VAL A 10 25.71 9.00 -7.37
N GLY A 11 26.37 9.10 -6.21
CA GLY A 11 25.91 8.60 -4.91
C GLY A 11 24.42 8.84 -4.64
N THR A 12 23.64 7.76 -4.68
CA THR A 12 22.28 7.76 -4.13
C THR A 12 22.34 8.24 -2.69
N PRO A 13 21.48 9.20 -2.29
CA PRO A 13 21.49 9.68 -0.91
C PRO A 13 21.27 8.51 0.06
N GLN A 14 22.06 8.45 1.13
CA GLN A 14 21.92 7.39 2.11
C GLN A 14 20.72 7.66 3.01
N THR A 15 19.86 6.66 3.19
CA THR A 15 18.79 6.73 4.19
C THR A 15 19.39 6.75 5.59
N ARG A 16 19.12 7.80 6.36
CA ARG A 16 19.47 7.91 7.79
C ARG A 16 18.26 7.55 8.63
N VAL A 17 18.46 6.76 9.69
CA VAL A 17 17.39 6.33 10.59
C VAL A 17 17.81 6.59 12.04
N THR A 18 16.91 7.20 12.81
CA THR A 18 17.06 7.42 14.25
C THR A 18 15.79 6.96 14.96
N THR A 19 15.95 6.15 16.00
CA THR A 19 14.84 5.77 16.91
C THR A 19 14.91 6.61 18.16
N LEU A 20 13.81 7.29 18.49
CA LEU A 20 13.66 8.06 19.72
C LEU A 20 13.53 7.14 20.94
N GLU A 21 13.75 7.67 22.15
CA GLU A 21 13.67 6.89 23.40
C GLU A 21 12.31 6.22 23.62
N ASN A 22 11.24 6.85 23.13
CA ASN A 22 9.88 6.30 23.20
C ASN A 22 9.58 5.25 22.11
N GLY A 23 10.54 4.88 21.26
CA GLY A 23 10.39 3.89 20.19
C GLY A 23 9.91 4.44 18.84
N PHE A 24 9.59 5.73 18.77
CA PHE A 24 9.21 6.39 17.51
C PHE A 24 10.39 6.47 16.55
N THR A 25 10.20 6.10 15.30
CA THR A 25 11.30 6.05 14.32
C THR A 25 11.22 7.23 13.36
N VAL A 26 12.38 7.85 13.09
CA VAL A 26 12.54 8.93 12.12
C VAL A 26 13.50 8.45 11.03
N ALA A 27 13.04 8.44 9.78
CA ALA A 27 13.82 8.04 8.62
C ALA A 27 13.89 9.18 7.60
N THR A 28 15.07 9.47 7.06
CA THR A 28 15.21 10.49 6.02
C THR A 28 16.09 10.07 4.87
N GLU A 29 15.71 10.50 3.67
CA GLU A 29 16.58 10.55 2.50
C GLU A 29 16.76 12.01 2.07
N ALA A 30 17.86 12.61 2.51
CA ALA A 30 18.13 14.03 2.29
C ALA A 30 18.65 14.28 0.88
N ILE A 31 18.00 15.19 0.15
CA ILE A 31 18.40 15.66 -1.17
C ILE A 31 18.65 17.18 -1.05
N PRO A 32 19.86 17.62 -0.70
CA PRO A 32 20.14 19.03 -0.32
C PRO A 32 19.76 20.08 -1.37
N HIS A 33 19.72 19.69 -2.65
CA HIS A 33 19.40 20.58 -3.77
C HIS A 33 17.91 20.60 -4.12
N ALA A 34 17.08 19.78 -3.48
CA ALA A 34 15.64 19.80 -3.69
C ALA A 34 15.02 20.97 -2.92
N GLU A 35 14.18 21.75 -3.61
CA GLU A 35 13.44 22.86 -2.99
C GLU A 35 12.11 22.41 -2.37
N THR A 36 11.70 21.17 -2.62
CA THR A 36 10.51 20.54 -2.07
C THR A 36 10.87 19.30 -1.26
N SER A 37 9.95 18.93 -0.37
CA SER A 37 10.05 17.78 0.51
C SER A 37 8.71 17.08 0.62
N THR A 38 8.74 15.77 0.84
CA THR A 38 7.59 15.01 1.35
C THR A 38 7.95 14.54 2.75
N VAL A 39 7.04 14.75 3.69
CA VAL A 39 7.13 14.23 5.07
C VAL A 39 5.83 13.49 5.37
N GLY A 40 5.91 12.33 6.01
CA GLY A 40 4.71 11.60 6.40
C GLY A 40 4.94 10.65 7.56
N VAL A 41 3.84 10.27 8.21
CA VAL A 41 3.81 9.26 9.26
C VAL A 41 3.16 8.00 8.71
N TRP A 42 3.92 6.91 8.72
CA TRP A 42 3.44 5.56 8.41
C TRP A 42 3.14 4.85 9.72
N ILE A 43 1.92 4.36 9.86
CA ILE A 43 1.43 3.65 11.03
C ILE A 43 1.22 2.19 10.65
N ASP A 44 1.82 1.27 11.41
CA ASP A 44 1.60 -0.17 11.30
C ASP A 44 0.22 -0.55 11.83
N ALA A 45 -0.86 0.03 11.29
CA ALA A 45 -2.24 -0.26 11.64
C ALA A 45 -3.17 0.05 10.46
N GLY A 46 -4.15 -0.80 10.22
CA GLY A 46 -5.21 -0.60 9.22
C GLY A 46 -6.44 -1.41 9.59
N SER A 47 -7.27 -1.78 8.60
CA SER A 47 -8.50 -2.55 8.88
C SER A 47 -8.25 -3.97 9.45
N ARG A 48 -7.04 -4.53 9.31
CA ARG A 48 -6.65 -5.80 9.97
C ARG A 48 -6.48 -5.65 11.49
N ALA A 49 -6.21 -4.44 11.98
CA ALA A 49 -6.03 -4.15 13.41
C ALA A 49 -7.37 -3.88 14.15
N GLU A 50 -8.46 -3.83 13.39
CA GLU A 50 -9.84 -3.66 13.88
C GLU A 50 -10.37 -4.93 14.55
N THR A 51 -11.42 -4.77 15.33
CA THR A 51 -12.29 -5.82 15.83
C THR A 51 -13.65 -5.72 15.14
N GLU A 52 -14.53 -6.70 15.37
CA GLU A 52 -15.91 -6.61 14.86
C GLU A 52 -16.66 -5.36 15.37
N GLN A 53 -16.31 -4.87 16.56
CA GLN A 53 -16.96 -3.72 17.18
C GLN A 53 -16.52 -2.38 16.58
N ASP A 54 -15.24 -2.25 16.22
CA ASP A 54 -14.67 -1.03 15.66
C ASP A 54 -14.42 -1.13 14.14
N ASN A 55 -15.05 -2.09 13.46
CA ASN A 55 -14.87 -2.29 12.03
C ASN A 55 -15.25 -1.03 11.22
N GLY A 56 -14.33 -0.59 10.37
CA GLY A 56 -14.42 0.68 9.66
C GLY A 56 -13.78 1.88 10.39
N ALA A 57 -13.25 1.70 11.60
CA ALA A 57 -12.57 2.77 12.34
C ALA A 57 -11.35 3.31 11.59
N ALA A 58 -10.53 2.46 10.95
CA ALA A 58 -9.33 2.90 10.24
C ALA A 58 -9.68 3.85 9.09
N HIS A 59 -10.67 3.47 8.26
CA HIS A 59 -11.14 4.31 7.16
C HIS A 59 -11.87 5.56 7.67
N PHE A 60 -12.63 5.46 8.75
CA PHE A 60 -13.31 6.62 9.33
C PHE A 60 -12.31 7.66 9.87
N LEU A 61 -11.26 7.21 10.55
CA LEU A 61 -10.20 8.08 11.08
C LEU A 61 -9.41 8.76 9.96
N GLU A 62 -9.21 8.11 8.82
CA GLU A 62 -8.63 8.73 7.63
C GLU A 62 -9.44 9.96 7.17
N HIS A 63 -10.77 9.84 7.04
CA HIS A 63 -11.62 10.96 6.60
C HIS A 63 -11.74 12.08 7.63
N MET A 64 -11.69 11.75 8.92
CA MET A 64 -11.83 12.74 10.00
C MET A 64 -10.55 13.51 10.29
N ALA A 65 -9.39 12.95 9.94
CA ALA A 65 -8.08 13.50 10.21
C ALA A 65 -7.85 14.91 9.63
N PHE A 66 -8.60 15.28 8.58
CA PHE A 66 -8.29 16.46 7.77
C PHE A 66 -9.02 17.75 8.12
N LYS A 67 -10.15 17.65 8.85
CA LYS A 67 -11.05 18.80 9.01
C LYS A 67 -10.36 19.99 9.66
N GLY A 68 -10.17 21.06 8.88
CA GLY A 68 -9.62 22.35 9.31
C GLY A 68 -8.13 22.55 9.06
N LEU A 69 -7.34 21.47 8.97
CA LEU A 69 -5.88 21.54 8.82
C LEU A 69 -5.41 21.47 7.35
N GLU A 70 -6.25 20.99 6.44
CA GLU A 70 -5.95 20.98 5.00
C GLU A 70 -5.71 22.39 4.45
N MET A 71 -6.57 23.36 4.82
CA MET A 71 -6.46 24.74 4.34
C MET A 71 -5.11 25.37 4.73
N GLU A 72 -4.58 25.04 5.90
CA GLU A 72 -3.27 25.57 6.32
C GLU A 72 -2.14 25.05 5.43
N VAL A 73 -2.22 23.79 4.98
CA VAL A 73 -1.24 23.21 4.05
C VAL A 73 -1.39 23.78 2.65
N GLU A 74 -2.61 24.05 2.20
CA GLU A 74 -2.88 24.69 0.91
C GLU A 74 -2.39 26.15 0.86
N ASP A 75 -2.57 26.91 1.95
CA ASP A 75 -2.13 28.31 2.05
C ASP A 75 -0.60 28.47 1.93
N MET A 76 0.17 27.46 2.36
CA MET A 76 1.62 27.39 2.16
C MET A 76 2.03 26.77 0.80
N GLY A 77 1.07 26.50 -0.09
CA GLY A 77 1.30 25.89 -1.40
C GLY A 77 1.67 24.41 -1.35
N GLY A 78 1.38 23.75 -0.22
CA GLY A 78 1.60 22.33 -0.01
C GLY A 78 0.41 21.46 -0.45
N HIS A 79 0.56 20.16 -0.23
CA HIS A 79 -0.50 19.18 -0.45
C HIS A 79 -0.46 18.12 0.64
N LEU A 80 -1.56 17.98 1.37
CA LEU A 80 -1.76 17.01 2.44
C LEU A 80 -2.66 15.89 1.94
N ASN A 81 -2.36 14.63 2.28
CA ASN A 81 -3.20 13.50 1.93
C ASN A 81 -2.94 12.32 2.89
N ALA A 82 -3.81 11.33 2.87
CA ALA A 82 -3.75 10.13 3.67
C ALA A 82 -4.44 9.00 2.93
N TYR A 83 -4.09 7.78 3.32
CA TYR A 83 -4.82 6.59 2.88
C TYR A 83 -4.67 5.51 3.93
N THR A 84 -5.72 4.71 4.10
CA THR A 84 -5.68 3.48 4.89
C THR A 84 -5.73 2.24 4.00
N SER A 85 -5.04 1.20 4.44
CA SER A 85 -5.02 -0.13 3.83
C SER A 85 -5.49 -1.18 4.83
N ARG A 86 -5.28 -2.46 4.53
CA ARG A 86 -5.49 -3.55 5.50
C ARG A 86 -4.50 -3.47 6.65
N GLU A 87 -3.23 -3.16 6.38
CA GLU A 87 -2.17 -3.26 7.39
C GLU A 87 -1.50 -1.94 7.75
N GLN A 88 -1.75 -0.87 6.99
CA GLN A 88 -1.05 0.40 7.15
C GLN A 88 -1.99 1.58 6.97
N THR A 89 -1.74 2.65 7.71
CA THR A 89 -2.37 3.95 7.53
C THR A 89 -1.29 5.00 7.42
N VAL A 90 -1.40 5.87 6.43
CA VAL A 90 -0.37 6.84 6.09
C VAL A 90 -0.98 8.23 6.06
N TYR A 91 -0.32 9.19 6.71
CA TYR A 91 -0.63 10.61 6.61
C TYR A 91 0.63 11.32 6.12
N TYR A 92 0.56 12.06 5.02
CA TYR A 92 1.73 12.72 4.46
C TYR A 92 1.42 14.09 3.86
N ALA A 93 2.40 14.97 3.93
CA ALA A 93 2.36 16.30 3.36
C ALA A 93 3.54 16.49 2.41
N LYS A 94 3.26 17.12 1.27
CA LYS A 94 4.26 17.66 0.33
C LYS A 94 4.32 19.17 0.55
N SER A 95 5.52 19.72 0.66
CA SER A 95 5.72 21.14 0.95
C SER A 95 7.06 21.63 0.41
N PHE A 96 7.31 22.94 0.50
CA PHE A 96 8.65 23.49 0.32
C PHE A 96 9.54 23.14 1.50
N LYS A 97 10.86 23.09 1.26
CA LYS A 97 11.85 22.70 2.28
C LYS A 97 11.78 23.53 3.57
N HIS A 98 11.41 24.81 3.46
CA HIS A 98 11.34 25.73 4.60
C HIS A 98 10.09 25.52 5.46
N ASP A 99 9.05 24.87 4.92
CA ASP A 99 7.80 24.57 5.62
C ASP A 99 7.75 23.15 6.19
N VAL A 100 8.83 22.37 6.07
CA VAL A 100 8.97 21.05 6.71
C VAL A 100 8.57 21.09 8.21
N PRO A 101 9.02 22.06 9.01
CA PRO A 101 8.62 22.14 10.42
C PRO A 101 7.10 22.23 10.58
N ARG A 102 6.45 23.09 9.79
CA ARG A 102 4.99 23.29 9.85
C ARG A 102 4.24 22.04 9.41
N ALA A 103 4.72 21.36 8.37
CA ALA A 103 4.14 20.10 7.93
C ALA A 103 4.21 19.01 9.03
N VAL A 104 5.32 18.92 9.77
CA VAL A 104 5.46 17.99 10.92
C VAL A 104 4.49 18.35 12.04
N ASP A 105 4.35 19.64 12.35
CA ASP A 105 3.42 20.12 13.38
C ASP A 105 1.96 19.76 13.02
N ILE A 106 1.56 19.99 11.76
CA ILE A 106 0.22 19.65 11.26
C ILE A 106 -0.01 18.13 11.34
N LEU A 107 0.94 17.30 10.88
CA LEU A 107 0.84 15.84 11.00
C LEU A 107 0.74 15.39 12.46
N SER A 108 1.46 16.04 13.36
CA SER A 108 1.36 15.77 14.79
C SER A 108 -0.01 16.11 15.35
N ASP A 109 -0.57 17.25 14.96
CA ASP A 109 -1.88 17.70 15.43
C ASP A 109 -2.99 16.77 14.94
N ILE A 110 -2.93 16.36 13.67
CA ILE A 110 -3.82 15.36 13.08
C ILE A 110 -3.83 14.06 13.90
N LEU A 111 -2.65 13.56 14.29
CA LEU A 111 -2.53 12.26 14.95
C LEU A 111 -2.89 12.30 16.44
N GLN A 112 -2.72 13.44 17.10
CA GLN A 112 -2.82 13.54 18.57
C GLN A 112 -4.03 14.33 19.06
N ASN A 113 -4.46 15.34 18.31
CA ASN A 113 -5.48 16.30 18.74
C ASN A 113 -6.70 16.38 17.82
N SER A 114 -6.80 15.51 16.80
CA SER A 114 -7.92 15.54 15.85
C SER A 114 -9.27 15.57 16.57
N LEU A 115 -10.06 16.59 16.23
CA LEU A 115 -11.41 16.78 16.75
C LEU A 115 -12.32 15.76 16.08
N LEU A 116 -12.60 14.67 16.80
CA LEU A 116 -13.66 13.72 16.43
C LEU A 116 -15.04 14.37 16.63
N GLU A 117 -15.42 15.33 15.78
CA GLU A 117 -16.73 15.97 15.83
C GLU A 117 -17.86 14.93 15.69
N GLU A 118 -18.90 15.07 16.50
CA GLU A 118 -20.11 14.25 16.43
C GLU A 118 -20.90 14.65 15.17
N GLY A 119 -20.69 13.99 14.03
CA GLY A 119 -21.53 14.31 12.87
C GLY A 119 -21.27 13.64 11.52
N ALA A 120 -20.29 12.75 11.34
CA ALA A 120 -20.15 12.06 10.06
C ALA A 120 -21.13 10.87 9.96
N GLU A 121 -22.25 11.09 9.27
CA GLU A 121 -23.43 10.21 9.20
C GLU A 121 -23.26 8.80 8.58
N ASN A 122 -22.06 8.32 8.25
CA ASN A 122 -21.95 7.14 7.39
C ASN A 122 -21.63 5.78 8.04
N ILE A 123 -21.50 5.68 9.37
CA ILE A 123 -21.43 4.37 10.03
C ILE A 123 -22.32 4.38 11.27
N LYS A 124 -23.59 3.97 11.10
CA LYS A 124 -24.64 4.00 12.15
C LYS A 124 -24.26 3.31 13.48
N SER A 125 -23.18 2.52 13.50
CA SER A 125 -22.70 1.77 14.67
C SER A 125 -21.42 2.28 15.33
N LEU A 126 -20.56 3.06 14.65
CA LEU A 126 -19.28 3.48 15.23
C LEU A 126 -19.48 4.68 16.16
N LYS A 127 -19.07 4.53 17.42
CA LYS A 127 -19.12 5.60 18.41
C LYS A 127 -17.74 6.23 18.56
N ARG A 128 -17.73 7.48 19.04
CA ARG A 128 -16.49 8.18 19.39
C ARG A 128 -15.60 7.36 20.34
N THR A 129 -16.19 6.62 21.27
CA THR A 129 -15.46 5.75 22.21
C THR A 129 -14.70 4.64 21.50
N ASP A 130 -15.24 4.11 20.41
CA ASP A 130 -14.64 3.02 19.63
C ASP A 130 -13.42 3.56 18.87
N LEU A 131 -13.55 4.74 18.26
CA LEU A 131 -12.46 5.45 17.58
C LEU A 131 -11.32 5.81 18.55
N LEU A 132 -11.65 6.35 19.73
CA LEU A 132 -10.66 6.65 20.76
C LEU A 132 -9.99 5.36 21.28
N GLY A 133 -10.74 4.27 21.38
CA GLY A 133 -10.22 2.94 21.71
C GLY A 133 -9.22 2.45 20.66
N TYR A 134 -9.58 2.57 19.37
CA TYR A 134 -8.73 2.20 18.25
C TYR A 134 -7.42 3.01 18.24
N ILE A 135 -7.49 4.36 18.33
CA ILE A 135 -6.30 5.22 18.42
C ILE A 135 -5.45 4.81 19.62
N LYS A 136 -6.05 4.73 20.82
CA LYS A 136 -5.34 4.38 22.05
C LYS A 136 -4.67 3.02 21.95
N LYS A 137 -5.21 2.06 21.20
CA LYS A 137 -4.65 0.71 21.02
C LYS A 137 -3.54 0.70 19.97
N ASN A 138 -3.77 1.35 18.83
CA ASN A 138 -2.98 1.15 17.63
C ASN A 138 -1.96 2.25 17.34
N TYR A 139 -2.21 3.48 17.77
CA TYR A 139 -1.38 4.65 17.45
C TYR A 139 -0.30 4.83 18.54
N THR A 140 0.61 3.86 18.65
CA THR A 140 1.73 3.89 19.60
C THR A 140 3.04 4.23 18.90
N ALA A 141 3.97 4.82 19.65
CA ALA A 141 5.24 5.31 19.13
C ALA A 141 6.05 4.24 18.37
N ASP A 142 6.11 3.03 18.90
CA ASP A 142 6.82 1.87 18.36
C ASP A 142 6.18 1.24 17.11
N ARG A 143 5.01 1.75 16.69
CA ARG A 143 4.30 1.36 15.46
C ARG A 143 4.25 2.49 14.44
N MET A 144 5.00 3.57 14.67
CA MET A 144 5.01 4.74 13.81
C MET A 144 6.42 5.05 13.29
N VAL A 145 6.47 5.43 12.02
CA VAL A 145 7.67 5.94 11.36
C VAL A 145 7.36 7.29 10.72
N LEU A 146 8.05 8.35 11.14
CA LEU A 146 8.11 9.61 10.41
C LEU A 146 9.17 9.47 9.32
N ALA A 147 8.74 9.38 8.06
CA ALA A 147 9.64 9.32 6.92
C ALA A 147 9.63 10.63 6.13
N ALA A 148 10.81 11.07 5.67
CA ALA A 148 10.92 12.25 4.83
C ALA A 148 11.93 12.07 3.68
N ALA A 149 11.62 12.66 2.54
CA ALA A 149 12.50 12.69 1.37
C ALA A 149 12.49 14.08 0.70
N GLY A 150 13.64 14.50 0.14
CA GLY A 150 13.78 15.79 -0.53
C GLY A 150 14.61 16.80 0.26
N GLY A 151 14.26 18.07 0.20
CA GLY A 151 14.94 19.17 0.88
C GLY A 151 14.72 19.15 2.40
N VAL A 152 15.25 18.12 3.07
CA VAL A 152 15.08 17.91 4.51
C VAL A 152 16.42 17.57 5.15
N ASP A 153 16.72 18.21 6.28
CA ASP A 153 17.85 17.84 7.14
C ASP A 153 17.40 16.81 8.19
N HIS A 154 18.19 15.76 8.36
CA HIS A 154 17.83 14.66 9.28
C HIS A 154 17.83 15.11 10.74
N ASP A 155 18.84 15.87 11.15
CA ASP A 155 19.01 16.24 12.56
C ASP A 155 17.95 17.26 12.97
N LEU A 156 17.58 18.15 12.04
CA LEU A 156 16.44 19.04 12.16
C LEU A 156 15.12 18.26 12.27
N LEU A 157 14.88 17.25 11.42
CA LEU A 157 13.65 16.46 11.48
C LEU A 157 13.56 15.66 12.80
N VAL A 158 14.67 15.07 13.26
CA VAL A 158 14.74 14.38 14.55
C VAL A 158 14.45 15.36 15.70
N HIS A 159 14.94 16.59 15.63
CA HIS A 159 14.66 17.62 16.63
C HIS A 159 13.15 17.91 16.72
N TYR A 160 12.49 18.18 15.58
CA TYR A 160 11.05 18.41 15.55
C TYR A 160 10.25 17.19 16.01
N ALA A 161 10.59 16.01 15.50
CA ALA A 161 9.93 14.76 15.88
C ALA A 161 10.04 14.48 17.39
N ARG A 162 11.17 14.80 18.02
CA ARG A 162 11.32 14.67 19.48
C ARG A 162 10.38 15.61 20.23
N GLY A 163 10.19 16.84 19.74
CA GLY A 163 9.29 17.81 20.33
C GLY A 163 7.81 17.44 20.19
N THR A 164 7.41 16.92 19.03
CA THR A 164 6.00 16.64 18.70
C THR A 164 5.56 15.23 19.07
N PHE A 165 6.38 14.22 18.76
CA PHE A 165 6.04 12.79 18.94
C PHE A 165 6.74 12.12 20.13
N GLY A 166 7.66 12.81 20.81
CA GLY A 166 8.45 12.23 21.92
C GLY A 166 7.62 11.80 23.14
N ASN A 167 6.41 12.35 23.31
CA ASN A 167 5.50 12.01 24.41
C ASN A 167 4.48 10.91 24.04
N LEU A 168 4.50 10.41 22.80
CA LEU A 168 3.64 9.29 22.41
C LEU A 168 3.94 8.06 23.27
N ARG A 169 2.88 7.33 23.63
CA ARG A 169 2.99 6.10 24.42
C ARG A 169 3.69 5.01 23.58
N ASN A 170 4.66 4.32 24.18
CA ASN A 170 5.22 3.09 23.62
C ASN A 170 4.26 1.91 23.85
N GLY A 171 4.00 1.12 22.81
CA GLY A 171 3.14 -0.07 22.85
C GLY A 171 3.87 -1.35 23.28
N HIS A 172 5.19 -1.31 23.42
CA HIS A 172 6.07 -2.43 23.77
C HIS A 172 5.88 -3.65 22.85
N GLY A 173 5.65 -3.41 21.56
CA GLY A 173 5.38 -4.44 20.56
C GLY A 173 3.98 -5.05 20.63
N ALA A 174 3.09 -4.54 21.49
CA ALA A 174 1.71 -4.99 21.54
C ALA A 174 0.99 -4.67 20.22
N HIS A 175 0.13 -5.60 19.79
CA HIS A 175 -0.73 -5.46 18.61
C HIS A 175 -0.02 -5.25 17.27
N ARG A 176 1.30 -5.52 17.19
CA ARG A 176 1.97 -5.62 15.90
C ARG A 176 1.30 -6.70 15.06
N LEU A 177 1.18 -6.45 13.76
CA LEU A 177 0.46 -7.36 12.87
C LEU A 177 1.19 -8.70 12.72
N ASP A 178 2.53 -8.69 12.79
CA ASP A 178 3.40 -9.86 12.80
C ASP A 178 3.25 -10.76 14.05
N ALA A 179 2.63 -10.26 15.12
CA ALA A 179 2.39 -11.00 16.36
C ALA A 179 1.00 -11.66 16.40
N SER A 180 0.13 -11.37 15.44
CA SER A 180 -1.20 -11.97 15.34
C SER A 180 -1.15 -13.29 14.55
N PRO A 181 -2.03 -14.27 14.80
CA PRO A 181 -2.07 -15.49 13.98
C PRO A 181 -2.29 -15.14 12.51
N ALA A 182 -1.54 -15.84 11.64
CA ALA A 182 -1.70 -15.69 10.21
C ALA A 182 -3.13 -16.05 9.78
N PRO A 183 -3.74 -15.28 8.87
CA PRO A 183 -5.04 -15.63 8.32
C PRO A 183 -4.93 -16.92 7.50
N THR A 184 -6.02 -17.69 7.45
CA THR A 184 -6.07 -18.93 6.66
C THR A 184 -6.67 -18.65 5.28
N PHE A 185 -5.96 -18.98 4.21
CA PHE A 185 -6.54 -19.03 2.87
C PHE A 185 -7.42 -20.28 2.71
N THR A 186 -8.74 -20.11 2.55
CA THR A 186 -9.69 -21.24 2.56
C THR A 186 -9.99 -21.81 1.17
N GLY A 187 -9.86 -21.01 0.11
CA GLY A 187 -10.29 -21.37 -1.24
C GLY A 187 -11.81 -21.47 -1.35
N SER A 188 -12.45 -20.44 -1.91
CA SER A 188 -13.91 -20.41 -2.11
C SER A 188 -14.27 -19.60 -3.34
N GLU A 189 -15.55 -19.61 -3.69
CA GLU A 189 -16.09 -18.84 -4.81
C GLU A 189 -17.27 -18.00 -4.34
N LEU A 190 -17.29 -16.74 -4.77
CA LEU A 190 -18.43 -15.83 -4.60
C LEU A 190 -18.86 -15.34 -5.98
N ARG A 191 -20.13 -15.54 -6.33
CA ARG A 191 -20.73 -15.01 -7.55
C ARG A 191 -21.81 -14.01 -7.18
N VAL A 192 -21.67 -12.80 -7.72
CA VAL A 192 -22.71 -11.77 -7.65
C VAL A 192 -23.24 -11.59 -9.06
N THR A 193 -24.50 -11.93 -9.27
CA THR A 193 -25.16 -11.83 -10.57
C THR A 193 -25.88 -10.49 -10.68
N ASP A 194 -25.57 -9.74 -11.72
CA ASP A 194 -26.29 -8.55 -12.14
C ASP A 194 -26.50 -8.64 -13.66
N ASP A 195 -27.70 -9.03 -14.07
CA ASP A 195 -28.04 -9.21 -15.49
C ASP A 195 -28.10 -7.88 -16.26
N ALA A 196 -28.13 -6.74 -15.56
CA ALA A 196 -28.07 -5.42 -16.18
C ALA A 196 -26.63 -4.93 -16.44
N ALA A 197 -25.63 -5.59 -15.85
CA ALA A 197 -24.23 -5.21 -16.02
C ALA A 197 -23.76 -5.50 -17.46
N PRO A 198 -23.17 -4.52 -18.16
CA PRO A 198 -22.74 -4.71 -19.56
C PRO A 198 -21.49 -5.61 -19.69
N GLN A 199 -20.80 -5.88 -18.58
CA GLN A 199 -19.56 -6.64 -18.53
C GLN A 199 -19.54 -7.53 -17.30
N THR A 200 -18.90 -8.68 -17.42
CA THR A 200 -18.57 -9.55 -16.30
C THR A 200 -17.15 -9.25 -15.80
N HIS A 201 -17.02 -9.13 -14.49
CA HIS A 201 -15.77 -8.96 -13.79
C HIS A 201 -15.52 -10.19 -12.92
N PHE A 202 -14.34 -10.79 -13.01
CA PHE A 202 -13.99 -11.90 -12.13
C PHE A 202 -12.50 -11.86 -11.76
N ALA A 203 -12.19 -12.44 -10.60
CA ALA A 203 -10.82 -12.61 -10.14
C ALA A 203 -10.59 -14.09 -9.84
N LEU A 204 -9.48 -14.63 -10.32
CA LEU A 204 -8.95 -15.92 -9.88
C LEU A 204 -7.74 -15.63 -8.99
N ALA A 205 -7.74 -16.16 -7.77
CA ALA A 205 -6.65 -15.95 -6.82
C ALA A 205 -6.27 -17.25 -6.11
N VAL A 206 -4.99 -17.40 -5.84
CA VAL A 206 -4.40 -18.39 -4.93
C VAL A 206 -3.70 -17.67 -3.78
N GLU A 207 -3.37 -18.42 -2.73
CA GLU A 207 -2.54 -17.91 -1.65
C GLU A 207 -1.17 -17.48 -2.20
N GLY A 208 -0.79 -16.25 -1.89
CA GLY A 208 0.53 -15.70 -2.17
C GLY A 208 1.41 -15.74 -0.92
N VAL A 209 2.48 -14.95 -0.93
CA VAL A 209 3.44 -14.90 0.18
C VAL A 209 3.51 -13.53 0.81
N GLY A 210 3.90 -13.49 2.09
CA GLY A 210 4.10 -12.24 2.81
C GLY A 210 5.38 -11.50 2.40
N TRP A 211 5.47 -10.23 2.81
CA TRP A 211 6.57 -9.31 2.44
C TRP A 211 7.98 -9.84 2.76
N SER A 212 8.12 -10.60 3.85
CA SER A 212 9.40 -11.12 4.33
C SER A 212 9.80 -12.46 3.68
N SER A 213 8.92 -13.06 2.87
CA SER A 213 9.20 -14.33 2.21
C SER A 213 10.32 -14.18 1.17
N SER A 214 11.21 -15.17 1.10
CA SER A 214 12.20 -15.27 0.01
C SER A 214 11.57 -15.34 -1.37
N ASP A 215 10.31 -15.79 -1.44
CA ASP A 215 9.56 -15.98 -2.67
C ASP A 215 8.83 -14.71 -3.13
N TYR A 216 8.83 -13.64 -2.32
CA TYR A 216 8.17 -12.38 -2.67
C TYR A 216 8.68 -11.79 -3.99
N TYR A 217 10.00 -11.68 -4.16
CA TYR A 217 10.60 -11.17 -5.40
C TYR A 217 10.42 -12.13 -6.60
N PRO A 218 10.63 -13.46 -6.47
CA PRO A 218 10.24 -14.42 -7.50
C PRO A 218 8.78 -14.26 -7.96
N MET A 219 7.84 -14.04 -7.03
CA MET A 219 6.43 -13.81 -7.37
C MET A 219 6.18 -12.48 -8.09
N LEU A 220 6.94 -11.41 -7.79
CA LEU A 220 6.91 -10.17 -8.57
C LEU A 220 7.41 -10.38 -10.00
N VAL A 221 8.46 -11.18 -10.19
CA VAL A 221 8.94 -11.58 -11.53
C VAL A 221 7.85 -12.36 -12.26
N MET A 222 7.23 -13.34 -11.60
CA MET A 222 6.12 -14.11 -12.17
C MET A 222 4.94 -13.21 -12.56
N GLN A 223 4.55 -12.26 -11.71
CA GLN A 223 3.51 -11.27 -12.01
C GLN A 223 3.89 -10.46 -13.26
N THR A 224 5.14 -10.01 -13.37
CA THR A 224 5.64 -9.22 -14.50
C THR A 224 5.64 -10.03 -15.80
N MET A 225 5.97 -11.32 -15.74
CA MET A 225 5.95 -12.22 -16.90
C MET A 225 4.53 -12.47 -17.43
N ILE A 226 3.52 -12.53 -16.57
CA ILE A 226 2.10 -12.64 -16.98
C ILE A 226 1.59 -11.27 -17.45
N GLY A 227 1.94 -10.21 -16.73
CA GLY A 227 1.63 -8.84 -17.08
C GLY A 227 0.14 -8.50 -17.03
N SER A 228 -0.21 -7.48 -17.79
CA SER A 228 -1.56 -6.96 -17.94
C SER A 228 -1.79 -6.58 -19.39
N TRP A 229 -3.00 -6.80 -19.88
CA TRP A 229 -3.38 -6.44 -21.24
C TRP A 229 -4.76 -5.81 -21.26
N ASP A 230 -4.95 -4.83 -22.14
CA ASP A 230 -6.24 -4.21 -22.45
C ASP A 230 -6.36 -4.10 -23.97
N ARG A 231 -7.55 -4.37 -24.50
CA ARG A 231 -7.81 -4.38 -25.94
C ARG A 231 -7.45 -3.06 -26.63
N THR A 232 -7.44 -1.93 -25.92
CA THR A 232 -7.04 -0.63 -26.44
C THR A 232 -5.55 -0.52 -26.78
N PHE A 233 -4.69 -1.35 -26.16
CA PHE A 233 -3.26 -1.39 -26.47
C PHE A 233 -2.94 -2.14 -27.76
N GLY A 234 -3.94 -2.78 -28.37
CA GLY A 234 -3.73 -3.69 -29.50
C GLY A 234 -2.92 -4.92 -29.09
N VAL A 235 -2.61 -5.75 -30.08
CA VAL A 235 -1.55 -6.76 -29.95
C VAL A 235 -0.72 -6.75 -31.23
N THR A 236 0.58 -6.96 -31.10
CA THR A 236 1.44 -7.15 -32.28
C THR A 236 1.69 -8.63 -32.52
N GLU A 237 1.94 -9.04 -33.77
CA GLU A 237 2.31 -10.44 -34.09
C GLU A 237 3.59 -10.91 -33.39
N HIS A 238 4.38 -9.98 -32.83
CA HIS A 238 5.61 -10.24 -32.10
C HIS A 238 5.46 -10.16 -30.58
N GLU A 239 4.25 -9.91 -30.08
CA GLU A 239 3.98 -9.90 -28.66
C GLU A 239 4.12 -11.32 -28.12
N ARG A 240 4.97 -11.52 -27.12
CA ARG A 240 5.29 -12.86 -26.60
C ARG A 240 4.26 -13.36 -25.60
N ASP A 241 3.45 -12.46 -25.06
CA ASP A 241 2.36 -12.82 -24.20
C ASP A 241 1.30 -13.58 -25.01
N ARG A 242 1.21 -14.87 -24.71
CA ARG A 242 0.27 -15.79 -25.39
C ARG A 242 -1.15 -15.47 -25.00
N LEU A 243 -1.36 -15.05 -23.75
CA LEU A 243 -2.67 -14.74 -23.24
C LEU A 243 -3.23 -13.49 -23.93
N SER A 244 -2.42 -12.44 -24.13
CA SER A 244 -2.84 -11.23 -24.83
C SER A 244 -3.20 -11.54 -26.29
N ASN A 245 -2.35 -12.27 -27.00
CA ASN A 245 -2.58 -12.66 -28.39
C ASN A 245 -3.87 -13.47 -28.58
N VAL A 246 -4.07 -14.50 -27.76
CA VAL A 246 -5.26 -15.35 -27.87
C VAL A 246 -6.51 -14.56 -27.48
N SER A 247 -6.43 -13.75 -26.42
CA SER A 247 -7.53 -12.91 -25.95
C SER A 247 -7.95 -11.87 -27.00
N ALA A 248 -6.99 -11.24 -27.68
CA ALA A 248 -7.23 -10.28 -28.74
C ALA A 248 -7.84 -10.92 -30.00
N ARG A 249 -7.25 -12.01 -30.50
CA ARG A 249 -7.67 -12.65 -31.75
C ARG A 249 -9.02 -13.36 -31.64
N ARG A 250 -9.35 -13.89 -30.46
CA ARG A 250 -10.58 -14.63 -30.21
C ARG A 250 -11.64 -13.83 -29.44
N ASN A 251 -11.35 -12.58 -29.09
CA ASN A 251 -12.25 -11.72 -28.33
C ASN A 251 -12.70 -12.37 -26.99
N LEU A 252 -11.75 -12.95 -26.25
CA LEU A 252 -12.05 -13.69 -25.01
C LEU A 252 -12.30 -12.76 -23.82
N CYS A 253 -11.56 -11.67 -23.73
CA CYS A 253 -11.74 -10.64 -22.71
C CYS A 253 -11.46 -9.24 -23.26
N LYS A 254 -11.92 -8.23 -22.54
CA LYS A 254 -11.58 -6.83 -22.79
C LYS A 254 -10.22 -6.50 -22.19
N SER A 255 -9.98 -6.96 -20.96
CA SER A 255 -8.71 -6.79 -20.28
C SER A 255 -8.46 -7.86 -19.23
N TYR A 256 -7.19 -8.05 -18.90
CA TYR A 256 -6.77 -8.79 -17.72
C TYR A 256 -5.58 -8.12 -17.06
N MET A 257 -5.38 -8.39 -15.77
CA MET A 257 -4.25 -7.91 -14.99
C MET A 257 -3.81 -8.98 -13.99
N ALA A 258 -2.56 -9.41 -14.07
CA ALA A 258 -1.95 -10.19 -13.00
C ALA A 258 -1.67 -9.30 -11.78
N PHE A 259 -2.02 -9.79 -10.60
CA PHE A 259 -1.76 -9.10 -9.34
C PHE A 259 -1.00 -10.00 -8.37
N ASN A 260 -0.15 -9.36 -7.58
CA ASN A 260 0.55 -9.94 -6.44
C ASN A 260 0.38 -8.99 -5.25
N THR A 261 -0.46 -9.34 -4.30
CA THR A 261 -0.73 -8.56 -3.09
C THR A 261 -0.08 -9.26 -1.92
N ALA A 262 0.99 -8.70 -1.36
CA ALA A 262 1.60 -9.22 -0.14
C ALA A 262 1.05 -8.50 1.10
N TYR A 263 0.89 -9.27 2.17
CA TYR A 263 0.65 -8.80 3.54
C TYR A 263 1.82 -9.25 4.41
N THR A 264 1.76 -8.98 5.72
CA THR A 264 2.86 -9.27 6.64
C THR A 264 3.24 -10.76 6.67
N ASP A 265 2.23 -11.65 6.63
CA ASP A 265 2.37 -13.09 6.86
C ASP A 265 1.64 -13.98 5.82
N THR A 266 0.96 -13.36 4.86
CA THR A 266 0.27 -14.05 3.75
C THR A 266 0.26 -13.16 2.51
N GLY A 267 -0.35 -13.62 1.42
CA GLY A 267 -0.60 -12.80 0.24
C GLY A 267 -1.70 -13.36 -0.64
N LEU A 268 -1.96 -12.69 -1.75
CA LEU A 268 -2.80 -13.16 -2.85
C LEU A 268 -2.05 -13.00 -4.16
N PHE A 269 -2.03 -14.05 -4.95
CA PHE A 269 -1.53 -14.01 -6.32
C PHE A 269 -2.65 -14.41 -7.26
N GLY A 270 -2.85 -13.67 -8.33
CA GLY A 270 -4.00 -13.93 -9.16
C GLY A 270 -4.08 -13.11 -10.43
N MET A 271 -5.24 -13.22 -11.06
CA MET A 271 -5.60 -12.51 -12.27
C MET A 271 -6.98 -11.90 -12.10
N TYR A 272 -7.10 -10.63 -12.47
CA TYR A 272 -8.37 -9.93 -12.58
C TYR A 272 -8.73 -9.79 -14.06
N VAL A 273 -9.95 -10.14 -14.45
CA VAL A 273 -10.41 -10.18 -15.84
C VAL A 273 -11.71 -9.41 -16.00
N ILE A 274 -11.81 -8.64 -17.08
CA ILE A 274 -13.03 -7.97 -17.52
C ILE A 274 -13.41 -8.48 -18.90
N THR A 275 -14.66 -8.93 -19.08
CA THR A 275 -15.14 -9.42 -20.37
C THR A 275 -16.62 -9.14 -20.61
N GLU A 276 -16.97 -8.76 -21.84
CA GLU A 276 -18.35 -8.82 -22.34
C GLU A 276 -18.69 -10.19 -23.00
N ASN A 277 -17.69 -11.07 -23.18
CA ASN A 277 -17.88 -12.41 -23.72
C ASN A 277 -18.17 -13.41 -22.59
N THR A 278 -19.45 -13.53 -22.25
CA THR A 278 -19.91 -14.43 -21.17
C THR A 278 -19.93 -15.92 -21.57
N LYS A 279 -19.79 -16.24 -22.86
CA LYS A 279 -19.84 -17.63 -23.34
C LYS A 279 -18.50 -18.35 -23.19
N ASP A 280 -17.40 -17.61 -23.33
CA ASP A 280 -16.04 -18.18 -23.37
C ASP A 280 -15.23 -17.87 -22.09
N MET A 281 -15.90 -17.51 -20.99
CA MET A 281 -15.21 -17.21 -19.71
C MET A 281 -14.38 -18.39 -19.20
N THR A 282 -14.85 -19.62 -19.40
CA THR A 282 -14.10 -20.84 -19.06
C THR A 282 -12.78 -20.93 -19.81
N GLU A 283 -12.73 -20.52 -21.08
CA GLU A 283 -11.50 -20.53 -21.87
C GLU A 283 -10.47 -19.55 -21.29
N VAL A 284 -10.89 -18.36 -20.84
CA VAL A 284 -9.98 -17.41 -20.19
C VAL A 284 -9.41 -17.96 -18.90
N VAL A 285 -10.23 -18.62 -18.08
CA VAL A 285 -9.78 -19.26 -16.83
C VAL A 285 -8.78 -20.38 -17.14
N GLU A 286 -9.07 -21.24 -18.12
CA GLU A 286 -8.17 -22.33 -18.51
C GLU A 286 -6.83 -21.82 -19.04
N LEU A 287 -6.84 -20.76 -19.85
CA LEU A 287 -5.61 -20.14 -20.37
C LEU A 287 -4.79 -19.51 -19.24
N SER A 288 -5.45 -18.84 -18.29
CA SER A 288 -4.80 -18.29 -17.10
C SER A 288 -4.10 -19.38 -16.29
N LEU A 289 -4.81 -20.48 -16.01
CA LEU A 289 -4.26 -21.64 -15.30
C LEU A 289 -3.12 -22.33 -16.07
N LYS A 290 -3.21 -22.41 -17.40
CA LYS A 290 -2.14 -22.96 -18.25
C LYS A 290 -0.88 -22.10 -18.19
N GLU A 291 -1.00 -20.78 -18.20
CA GLU A 291 0.14 -19.88 -18.04
C GLU A 291 0.77 -20.00 -16.65
N TRP A 292 -0.04 -20.13 -15.59
CA TRP A 292 0.50 -20.40 -14.25
C TRP A 292 1.23 -21.73 -14.16
N ALA A 293 0.65 -22.81 -14.72
CA ALA A 293 1.29 -24.12 -14.77
C ALA A 293 2.60 -24.11 -15.57
N ARG A 294 2.65 -23.35 -16.67
CA ARG A 294 3.86 -23.14 -17.47
C ARG A 294 4.96 -22.46 -16.66
N LEU A 295 4.62 -21.43 -15.90
CA LEU A 295 5.57 -20.70 -15.06
C LEU A 295 6.01 -21.50 -13.82
N ALA A 296 5.18 -22.44 -13.36
CA ALA A 296 5.57 -23.38 -12.31
C ALA A 296 6.47 -24.53 -12.83
N ALA A 297 6.51 -24.76 -14.14
CA ALA A 297 7.26 -25.86 -14.73
C ALA A 297 8.76 -25.51 -14.92
N PRO A 298 9.67 -26.50 -14.85
CA PRO A 298 11.07 -26.30 -15.19
C PRO A 298 11.25 -25.85 -16.65
N GLY A 299 12.19 -24.93 -16.90
CA GLY A 299 12.60 -24.58 -18.27
C GLY A 299 12.08 -23.25 -18.82
N ILE A 300 11.66 -22.31 -17.96
CA ILE A 300 11.51 -20.90 -18.35
C ILE A 300 12.82 -20.43 -18.99
N SER A 301 12.73 -19.88 -20.20
CA SER A 301 13.90 -19.47 -20.96
C SER A 301 14.56 -18.25 -20.30
N LYS A 302 15.90 -18.11 -20.39
CA LYS A 302 16.62 -16.92 -19.91
C LYS A 302 16.26 -15.61 -20.65
N ILE A 303 15.46 -15.70 -21.72
CA ILE A 303 15.09 -14.61 -22.62
C ILE A 303 13.62 -14.18 -22.42
N GLU A 304 12.87 -14.92 -21.59
CA GLU A 304 11.57 -14.48 -21.03
C GLU A 304 11.82 -13.63 -19.78
#